data_AF-A0AAW1CPY4-F1
#
_entry.id   AF-A0AAW1CPY4-F1
#
_cell.length_a   1.000
_cell.length_b   1.000
_cell.length_c   1.000
_cell.angle_alpha   90.00
_cell.angle_beta   90.00
_cell.angle_gamma   90.00
#
_symmetry.space_group_name_H-M   'P 1'
#
loop_
_entity.id
_entity.type
_entity.pdbx_description
1 polymer ?
#
loop_
_entity_poly.entity_id
_entity_poly.type
_entity_poly.pdbx_seq_one_letter_code
_entity_poly.pdbx_strand_id
1 'polypeptide(L)' 'MTGRKYQWLIMGTYSTSWWLEPAPCPSHTLAQALDGVILTDLLPLATSGEITVSGIVSHFGNKILLTFS' A
#
# COMPACT_ATOMS: atom_id res chain seq x y z
N MET A 1 -7.43 -10.22 21.12
CA MET A 1 -7.81 -10.90 19.87
C MET A 1 -6.61 -10.83 18.92
N THR A 2 -5.63 -11.69 19.10
CA THR A 2 -4.40 -11.73 18.28
C THR A 2 -3.95 -13.19 18.14
N GLY A 3 -3.07 -13.47 17.17
CA GLY A 3 -2.49 -14.79 16.96
C GLY A 3 -3.28 -15.68 15.99
N ARG A 4 -2.81 -16.91 15.78
CA ARG A 4 -3.20 -17.83 14.68
C ARG A 4 -4.68 -18.21 14.58
N LYS A 5 -5.48 -17.87 15.59
CA LYS A 5 -6.93 -18.12 15.61
C LYS A 5 -7.74 -16.96 15.03
N TYR A 6 -7.11 -15.81 14.78
CA TYR A 6 -7.77 -14.58 14.35
C TYR A 6 -7.09 -14.04 13.09
N GLN A 7 -7.90 -13.74 12.07
CA GLN A 7 -7.47 -13.04 10.86
C GLN A 7 -8.06 -11.63 10.88
N TRP A 8 -7.20 -10.63 10.71
CA TRP A 8 -7.61 -9.24 10.61
C TRP A 8 -7.56 -8.80 9.14
N LEU A 9 -8.63 -8.14 8.70
CA LEU A 9 -8.72 -7.48 7.40
C LEU A 9 -8.89 -5.98 7.66
N ILE A 10 -7.93 -5.18 7.21
CA ILE A 10 -7.89 -3.74 7.48
C ILE A 10 -7.63 -2.99 6.16
N MET A 11 -8.13 -1.76 6.08
CA MET A 11 -7.84 -0.88 4.94
C MET A 11 -6.34 -0.55 4.87
N GLY A 12 -5.75 -0.67 3.69
CA GLY A 12 -4.34 -0.37 3.43
C GLY A 12 -4.06 1.11 3.15
N THR A 13 -5.06 1.99 3.23
CA THR A 13 -4.95 3.42 2.88
C THR A 13 -4.21 4.26 3.93
N TYR A 14 -3.63 3.63 4.95
CA TYR A 14 -2.84 4.31 5.98
C TYR A 14 -1.45 4.71 5.48
N SER A 15 -0.83 5.67 6.16
CA SER A 15 0.57 6.04 5.90
C SER A 15 1.51 4.85 6.16
N THR A 16 2.63 4.83 5.47
CA THR A 16 3.69 3.84 5.73
C THR A 16 4.11 3.94 7.20
N SER A 17 4.14 2.81 7.91
CA SER A 17 4.53 2.72 9.32
C SER A 17 3.68 3.53 10.32
N TRP A 18 2.40 3.73 10.02
CA TRP A 18 1.42 4.42 10.89
C TRP A 18 1.38 3.88 12.34
N TRP A 19 1.70 2.60 12.56
CA TRP A 19 1.73 1.98 13.89
C TRP A 19 2.88 2.45 14.79
N LEU A 20 3.78 3.30 14.27
CA LEU A 20 4.82 3.98 15.06
C LEU A 20 4.34 5.29 15.69
N GLU A 21 3.15 5.77 15.31
CA GLU A 21 2.57 6.97 15.90
C GLU A 21 2.25 6.76 17.39
N PRO A 22 2.30 7.83 18.21
CA PRO A 22 2.04 7.72 19.65
C PRO A 22 0.65 7.14 19.93
N ALA A 23 0.63 5.97 20.56
CA ALA A 23 -0.59 5.28 20.96
C ALA A 23 -0.54 4.92 22.46
N PRO A 24 -1.69 4.60 23.08
CA PRO A 24 -1.73 4.14 24.47
C PRO A 24 -0.95 2.84 24.71
N CYS A 25 -0.67 2.07 23.65
CA CYS A 25 0.11 0.85 23.70
C CYS A 25 1.55 1.07 23.18
N PRO A 26 2.53 0.32 23.71
CA PRO A 26 3.87 0.30 23.13
C PRO A 26 3.86 -0.16 21.67
N SER A 27 4.64 0.50 20.82
CA SER A 27 4.73 0.19 19.38
C SER A 27 5.16 -1.27 19.10
N HIS A 28 6.00 -1.86 19.96
CA HIS A 28 6.41 -3.27 19.81
C HIS A 28 5.23 -4.24 19.95
N THR A 29 4.29 -3.98 20.87
CA THR A 29 3.13 -4.83 21.10
C THR A 29 2.15 -4.70 19.94
N LEU A 30 1.99 -3.47 19.42
CA LEU A 30 1.15 -3.20 18.26
C LEU A 30 1.71 -3.88 17.00
N ALA A 31 3.03 -3.80 16.78
CA ALA A 31 3.69 -4.46 15.66
C ALA A 31 3.51 -5.99 15.71
N GLN A 32 3.61 -6.61 16.89
CA GLN A 32 3.33 -8.05 17.07
C GLN A 32 1.86 -8.40 16.82
N ALA A 33 0.93 -7.52 17.16
CA ALA A 33 -0.50 -7.74 16.93
C ALA A 33 -0.90 -7.60 15.45
N LEU A 34 -0.17 -6.78 14.69
CA LEU A 34 -0.34 -6.60 13.24
C LEU A 34 0.33 -7.71 12.43
N ASP A 35 1.12 -8.58 13.05
CA ASP A 35 1.75 -9.69 12.35
C ASP A 35 0.70 -10.63 11.74
N GLY A 36 0.74 -10.78 10.41
CA GLY A 36 -0.24 -11.55 9.63
C GLY A 36 -1.55 -10.82 9.27
N VAL A 37 -1.65 -9.51 9.48
CA VAL A 37 -2.80 -8.72 8.99
C VAL A 37 -2.82 -8.66 7.46
N ILE A 38 -4.01 -8.77 6.86
CA ILE A 38 -4.20 -8.52 5.43
C ILE A 38 -4.66 -7.07 5.27
N LEU A 39 -3.85 -6.28 4.56
CA LEU A 39 -4.16 -4.90 4.20
C LEU A 39 -4.70 -4.86 2.78
N THR A 40 -5.88 -4.28 2.60
CA THR A 40 -6.50 -4.13 1.28
C THR A 40 -6.37 -2.69 0.81
N ASP A 41 -5.65 -2.47 -0.29
CA ASP A 41 -5.53 -1.16 -0.93
C ASP A 41 -5.96 -1.23 -2.40
N LEU A 42 -6.41 -0.10 -2.93
CA LEU A 42 -6.69 0.07 -4.34
C LEU A 42 -5.42 0.56 -5.02
N LEU A 43 -5.01 -0.13 -6.08
CA LEU A 43 -3.89 0.32 -6.88
C LEU A 43 -4.26 1.63 -7.60
N PRO A 44 -3.59 2.76 -7.33
CA PRO A 44 -4.00 4.06 -7.86
C PRO A 44 -3.67 4.23 -9.36
N LEU A 45 -2.80 3.37 -9.91
CA LEU A 45 -2.40 3.41 -11.30
C LEU A 45 -2.25 1.99 -11.83
N ALA A 46 -2.77 1.72 -13.03
CA ALA A 46 -2.60 0.42 -13.66
C ALA A 46 -1.11 0.05 -13.78
N THR A 47 -0.78 -1.19 -13.43
CA THR A 47 0.56 -1.77 -13.66
C THR A 47 0.67 -2.47 -15.01
N SER A 48 -0.40 -2.44 -15.82
CA SER A 48 -0.37 -2.97 -17.18
C SER A 48 0.46 -2.08 -18.10
N GLY A 49 1.19 -2.71 -19.02
CA GLY A 49 1.97 -2.02 -20.07
C GLY A 49 1.15 -1.65 -21.30
N GLU A 50 -0.18 -1.57 -21.19
CA GLU A 50 -1.04 -1.26 -22.32
C GLU A 50 -1.05 0.25 -22.62
N ILE A 51 -1.13 0.56 -23.91
CA ILE A 51 -1.25 1.94 -24.39
C ILE A 51 -2.65 2.42 -24.03
N THR A 52 -2.73 3.44 -23.18
CA THR A 52 -4.01 4.06 -22.83
C THR A 52 -4.56 4.86 -24.03
N VAL A 53 -5.84 5.27 -23.97
CA VAL A 53 -6.50 6.04 -25.04
C VAL A 53 -5.77 7.36 -25.36
N SER A 54 -4.92 7.86 -24.45
CA SER A 54 -4.07 9.04 -24.66
C SER A 54 -2.76 8.74 -25.40
N GLY A 55 -2.50 7.50 -25.81
CA GLY A 55 -1.25 7.08 -26.44
C GLY A 55 -0.07 6.90 -25.48
N ILE A 56 -0.31 7.01 -24.16
CA ILE A 56 0.73 6.93 -23.11
C ILE A 56 0.55 5.62 -22.32
N VAL A 57 1.66 5.00 -21.93
CA VAL A 57 1.68 3.80 -21.08
C VAL A 57 1.92 4.21 -19.62
N SER A 58 1.22 3.57 -18.68
CA SER A 58 1.51 3.65 -17.25
C SER A 58 2.84 2.98 -16.92
N HIS A 59 3.95 3.70 -17.08
CA HIS A 59 5.27 3.21 -16.68
C HIS A 59 5.65 3.79 -15.30
N PHE A 60 5.71 2.93 -14.28
CA PHE A 60 6.17 3.25 -12.94
C PHE A 60 7.71 3.30 -12.87
N GLY A 61 8.31 4.19 -13.66
CA GLY A 61 9.75 4.38 -13.78
C GLY A 61 10.05 5.81 -14.18
N ASN A 62 11.07 6.42 -13.56
CA ASN A 62 11.41 7.84 -13.54
C ASN A 62 11.82 8.43 -14.92
N LYS A 63 10.93 8.36 -15.91
CA LYS A 63 11.07 8.92 -17.24
C LYS A 63 9.67 9.15 -17.84
N ILE A 64 9.01 10.20 -17.35
CA ILE A 64 8.07 10.95 -18.19
C ILE A 64 8.93 11.63 -19.26
N LEU A 65 9.26 10.87 -20.31
CA LEU A 65 9.81 11.44 -21.53
C LEU A 65 8.62 11.92 -22.34
N LEU A 66 8.23 13.16 -22.06
CA LEU A 66 7.46 13.97 -22.99
C LEU A 66 8.31 14.12 -24.26
N THR A 67 8.20 13.16 -25.19
CA THR A 67 8.62 13.35 -26.57
C THR A 67 7.39 13.75 -27.38
N PHE A 68 6.99 15.02 -27.19
CA PHE A 68 6.39 15.84 -28.23
C PHE A 68 7.45 16.86 -28.63
N SER A 69 8.31 16.50 -29.58
CA SER A 69 8.88 17.40 -30.59
C SER A 69 9.76 16.59 -31.55
#